data_AF-A0A9W8MY76-F1
#
_entry.id   AF-A0A9W8MY76-F1
#
_cell.length_a   1.000
_cell.length_b   1.000
_cell.length_c   1.000
_cell.angle_alpha   90.00
_cell.angle_beta   90.00
_cell.angle_gamma   90.00
#
_symmetry.space_group_name_H-M   'P 1'
#
loop_
_entity.id
_entity.type
_entity.pdbx_description
1 polymer ?
#
loop_
_entity_poly.entity_id
_entity_poly.type
_entity_poly.pdbx_seq_one_letter_code
_entity_poly.pdbx_strand_id
1 'polypeptide(L)'
;MSSAASISQTIKRILPLKKSDLPPVLRKSTGNLYEVLSRTPTGGVGLEVHQTRWSHKQISESYWKVTRSQFKCEGKHGKAWGQLYWKGKLVSPREERIPGSLKYSWKEGRSKAVALSTPTTSAKAEQPMQN
;
A
#
# COMPACT_ATOMS: atom_id res chain seq x y z
N MET A 1 26.42 -32.19 -7.47
CA MET A 1 26.24 -30.77 -7.09
C MET A 1 25.08 -30.16 -7.87
N SER A 2 23.85 -30.07 -7.31
CA SER A 2 22.71 -29.29 -7.87
C SER A 2 21.47 -29.27 -6.95
N SER A 3 21.65 -29.25 -5.63
CA SER A 3 20.52 -29.27 -4.68
C SER A 3 19.78 -27.92 -4.59
N ALA A 4 20.51 -26.80 -4.62
CA ALA A 4 19.94 -25.46 -4.43
C ALA A 4 18.99 -24.99 -5.55
N ALA A 5 19.26 -25.39 -6.80
CA ALA A 5 18.40 -25.04 -7.94
C ALA A 5 17.05 -25.79 -7.86
N SER A 6 17.08 -27.06 -7.43
CA SER A 6 15.87 -27.88 -7.26
C SER A 6 14.96 -27.34 -6.15
N ILE A 7 15.55 -26.95 -5.00
CA ILE A 7 14.81 -26.35 -3.89
C ILE A 7 14.15 -25.02 -4.32
N SER A 8 14.88 -24.16 -5.04
CA SER A 8 14.34 -22.90 -5.54
C SER A 8 13.17 -23.10 -6.51
N GLN A 9 13.24 -24.13 -7.37
CA GLN A 9 12.16 -24.48 -8.31
C GLN A 9 10.92 -24.97 -7.56
N THR A 10 11.11 -25.80 -6.52
CA THR A 10 10.05 -26.33 -5.67
C THR A 10 9.37 -25.24 -4.85
N ILE A 11 10.14 -24.34 -4.24
CA ILE A 11 9.61 -23.16 -3.50
C ILE A 11 8.76 -22.29 -4.42
N LYS A 12 9.21 -22.01 -5.65
CA LYS A 12 8.44 -21.24 -6.64
C LYS A 12 7.11 -21.90 -7.03
N ARG A 13 7.03 -23.25 -7.02
CA ARG A 13 5.79 -23.98 -7.32
C ARG A 13 4.81 -24.01 -6.15
N ILE A 14 5.33 -24.06 -4.92
CA ILE A 14 4.52 -24.14 -3.69
C ILE A 14 4.01 -22.76 -3.27
N LEU A 15 4.78 -21.69 -3.52
CA LEU A 15 4.31 -20.35 -3.21
C LEU A 15 3.16 -19.92 -4.14
N PRO A 16 2.09 -19.31 -3.59
CA PRO A 16 1.07 -18.66 -4.41
C PRO A 16 1.71 -17.52 -5.21
N LEU A 17 1.89 -17.76 -6.51
CA LEU A 17 2.55 -16.82 -7.43
C LEU A 17 1.72 -15.56 -7.67
N LYS A 18 0.40 -15.60 -7.43
CA LYS A 18 -0.52 -14.49 -7.65
C LYS A 18 -0.97 -13.89 -6.33
N LYS A 19 -1.06 -12.56 -6.30
CA LYS A 19 -1.59 -11.80 -5.14
C LYS A 19 -3.02 -12.20 -4.76
N SER A 20 -3.80 -12.71 -5.72
CA SER A 20 -5.15 -13.23 -5.53
C SER A 20 -5.22 -14.51 -4.70
N ASP A 21 -4.10 -15.22 -4.58
CA ASP A 21 -4.04 -16.55 -3.97
C ASP A 21 -3.44 -16.47 -2.56
N LEU A 22 -2.93 -15.30 -2.17
CA LEU A 22 -2.50 -15.02 -0.80
C LEU A 22 -3.72 -14.95 0.12
N PRO A 23 -3.64 -15.46 1.36
CA PRO A 23 -4.68 -15.23 2.35
C PRO A 23 -4.84 -13.72 2.60
N PRO A 24 -6.06 -13.23 2.89
CA PRO A 24 -6.34 -11.79 3.01
C PRO A 24 -5.38 -11.03 3.93
N VAL A 25 -4.90 -11.68 4.99
CA VAL A 25 -3.96 -11.14 5.97
C VAL A 25 -2.58 -10.82 5.36
N LEU A 26 -2.15 -11.59 4.36
CA LEU A 26 -0.86 -11.40 3.69
C LEU A 26 -0.95 -10.53 2.43
N ARG A 27 -2.16 -10.13 2.02
CA ARG A 27 -2.34 -9.24 0.87
C ARG A 27 -1.95 -7.81 1.28
N LYS A 28 -0.98 -7.24 0.58
CA LYS A 28 -0.67 -5.80 0.62
C LYS A 28 -1.78 -5.00 -0.07
N SER A 29 -2.95 -4.96 0.56
CA SER A 29 -4.12 -4.20 0.10
C SER A 29 -4.06 -2.77 0.60
N THR A 30 -4.57 -1.84 -0.19
CA THR A 30 -4.93 -0.52 0.31
C THR A 30 -6.10 -0.63 1.30
N GLY A 31 -6.23 0.33 2.20
CA GLY A 31 -7.29 0.37 3.21
C GLY A 31 -7.31 1.72 3.92
N ASN A 32 -8.06 1.83 5.01
CA ASN A 32 -7.90 3.00 5.88
C ASN A 32 -6.54 2.94 6.60
N LEU A 33 -6.10 4.04 7.22
CA LEU A 33 -4.78 4.07 7.85
C LEU A 33 -4.65 3.00 8.95
N TYR A 34 -5.65 2.84 9.80
CA TYR A 34 -5.59 1.93 10.94
C TYR A 34 -5.56 0.48 10.50
N GLU A 35 -6.35 0.11 9.48
CA GLU A 35 -6.34 -1.22 8.88
C GLU A 35 -5.00 -1.57 8.22
N VAL A 36 -4.29 -0.57 7.71
CA VAL A 36 -2.94 -0.77 7.16
C VAL A 36 -1.95 -0.98 8.30
N LEU A 37 -1.98 -0.14 9.34
CA LEU A 37 -1.04 -0.21 10.44
C LEU A 37 -1.26 -1.44 11.36
N SER A 38 -2.51 -1.83 11.58
CA SER A 38 -2.89 -2.95 12.45
C SER A 38 -2.47 -4.33 11.92
N ARG A 39 -2.11 -4.43 10.64
CA ARG A 39 -1.54 -5.65 10.04
C ARG A 39 -0.13 -5.94 10.51
N THR A 40 0.55 -4.95 11.09
CA THR A 40 1.93 -5.10 11.56
C THR A 40 1.96 -5.27 13.07
N PRO A 41 2.85 -6.15 13.59
CA PRO A 41 2.89 -6.45 15.03
C PRO A 41 3.29 -5.24 15.88
N THR A 42 3.99 -4.27 15.31
CA THR A 42 4.40 -3.03 15.99
C THR A 42 3.36 -1.91 15.93
N GLY A 43 2.16 -2.18 15.40
CA GLY A 43 1.17 -1.13 15.13
C GLY A 43 1.62 -0.10 14.10
N GLY A 44 2.58 -0.49 13.26
CA GLY A 44 3.11 0.32 12.19
C GLY A 44 4.07 1.41 12.64
N VAL A 45 4.56 1.38 13.88
CA VAL A 45 5.65 2.25 14.33
C VAL A 45 6.90 2.00 13.46
N GLY A 46 7.46 3.08 12.92
CA GLY A 46 8.59 3.07 11.99
C GLY A 46 8.20 2.88 10.53
N LEU A 47 6.93 2.55 10.22
CA LEU A 47 6.50 2.39 8.83
C LEU A 47 6.34 3.74 8.13
N GLU A 48 6.68 3.72 6.85
CA GLU A 48 6.34 4.78 5.91
C GLU A 48 5.00 4.44 5.28
N VAL A 49 4.07 5.39 5.27
CA VAL A 49 2.75 5.24 4.64
C VAL A 49 2.37 6.48 3.86
N HIS A 50 1.64 6.32 2.76
CA HIS A 50 1.20 7.43 1.93
C HIS A 50 -0.27 7.30 1.57
N GLN A 51 -0.90 8.44 1.26
CA GLN A 51 -2.24 8.46 0.69
C GLN A 51 -2.13 8.08 -0.79
N THR A 52 -2.93 7.11 -1.25
CA THR A 52 -2.89 6.64 -2.64
C THR A 52 -3.18 7.76 -3.64
N ARG A 53 -3.98 8.77 -3.25
CA ARG A 53 -4.25 9.95 -4.08
C ARG A 53 -3.00 10.77 -4.40
N TRP A 54 -1.95 10.74 -3.56
CA TRP A 54 -0.70 11.46 -3.85
C TRP A 54 -0.03 10.86 -5.08
N SER A 55 -0.03 9.54 -5.18
CA SER A 55 0.47 8.82 -6.35
C SER A 55 -0.34 9.18 -7.62
N HIS A 56 -1.66 9.29 -7.52
CA HIS A 56 -2.51 9.73 -8.64
C HIS A 56 -2.24 11.17 -9.07
N LYS A 57 -1.88 12.04 -8.12
CA LYS A 57 -1.51 13.44 -8.39
C LYS A 57 -0.05 13.61 -8.81
N GLN A 58 0.66 12.53 -9.12
CA GLN A 58 2.08 12.56 -9.48
C GLN A 58 2.98 13.19 -8.39
N ILE A 59 2.54 13.14 -7.13
CA ILE A 59 3.31 13.60 -5.98
C ILE A 59 4.15 12.40 -5.52
N SER A 60 5.45 12.42 -5.81
CA SER A 60 6.42 11.41 -5.39
C SER A 60 7.08 11.75 -4.05
N GLU A 61 7.72 10.75 -3.44
CA GLU A 61 8.52 10.85 -2.21
C GLU A 61 7.79 11.55 -1.05
N SER A 62 6.46 11.44 -1.00
CA SER A 62 5.65 12.02 0.06
C SER A 62 5.02 10.90 0.89
N TYR A 63 5.25 10.93 2.19
CA TYR A 63 4.83 9.89 3.11
C TYR A 63 4.79 10.41 4.54
N TRP A 64 4.04 9.74 5.39
CA TRP A 64 4.11 9.86 6.83
C TRP A 64 4.99 8.74 7.35
N LYS A 65 5.96 9.08 8.20
CA LYS A 65 6.68 8.11 9.02
C LYS A 65 5.97 7.98 10.35
N VAL A 66 5.34 6.84 10.60
CA VAL A 66 4.52 6.63 11.80
C VAL A 66 5.42 6.47 13.01
N THR A 67 5.14 7.24 14.07
CA THR A 67 5.88 7.18 15.34
C THR A 67 5.08 6.47 16.42
N ARG A 68 3.74 6.61 16.39
CA ARG A 68 2.85 6.04 17.39
C ARG A 68 1.47 5.77 16.82
N SER A 69 0.83 4.71 17.32
CA SER A 69 -0.53 4.33 16.96
C SER A 69 -1.31 3.88 18.19
N GLN A 70 -2.59 4.23 18.24
CA GLN A 70 -3.55 3.71 19.21
C GLN A 70 -4.77 3.21 18.45
N PHE A 71 -5.03 1.92 18.50
CA PHE A 71 -6.14 1.29 17.80
C PHE A 71 -7.33 1.06 18.72
N LYS A 72 -8.52 1.04 18.13
CA LYS A 72 -9.77 0.59 18.75
C LYS A 72 -10.60 -0.16 17.70
N CYS A 73 -11.63 -0.89 18.15
CA CYS A 73 -12.52 -1.64 17.26
C CYS A 73 -11.73 -2.54 16.29
N GLU A 74 -10.83 -3.36 16.84
CA GLU A 74 -10.02 -4.33 16.07
C GLU A 74 -9.14 -3.70 14.97
N GLY A 75 -8.64 -2.48 15.19
CA GLY A 75 -7.78 -1.80 14.23
C GLY A 75 -8.53 -1.15 13.06
N LYS A 76 -9.85 -1.09 13.08
CA LYS A 76 -10.63 -0.32 12.09
C LYS A 76 -10.62 1.19 12.37
N HIS A 77 -10.40 1.57 13.63
CA HIS A 77 -10.42 2.94 14.10
C HIS A 77 -9.25 3.21 15.05
N GLY A 78 -8.98 4.49 15.32
CA GLY A 78 -7.91 4.83 16.23
C GLY A 78 -7.46 6.29 16.18
N LYS A 79 -6.22 6.48 16.60
CA LYS A 79 -5.41 7.69 16.43
C LYS A 79 -4.01 7.25 16.02
N ALA A 80 -3.40 7.95 15.08
CA ALA A 80 -2.02 7.72 14.66
C ALA A 80 -1.28 9.05 14.61
N TRP A 81 0.01 8.99 14.95
CA TRP A 81 0.93 10.11 14.95
C TRP A 81 2.15 9.75 14.10
N GLY A 82 2.76 10.77 13.51
CA GLY A 82 3.95 10.59 12.71
C GLY A 82 4.57 11.90 12.27
N GLN A 83 5.63 11.78 11.49
CA GLN A 83 6.34 12.88 10.87
C GLN A 83 6.02 12.92 9.38
N LEU A 84 5.65 14.10 8.87
CA LEU A 84 5.36 14.28 7.46
C LEU A 84 6.65 14.52 6.68
N TYR A 85 6.89 13.66 5.71
CA TYR A 85 7.85 13.88 4.65
C TYR A 85 7.09 14.28 3.39
N TRP A 86 7.42 15.44 2.84
CA TRP A 86 6.81 15.98 1.63
C TRP A 86 7.87 16.17 0.56
N LYS A 87 7.71 15.48 -0.57
CA LYS A 87 8.68 15.47 -1.67
C LYS A 87 10.12 15.22 -1.20
N GLY A 88 10.29 14.26 -0.29
CA GLY A 88 11.57 13.87 0.29
C GLY A 88 12.07 14.76 1.43
N LYS A 89 11.39 15.87 1.76
CA LYS A 89 11.79 16.79 2.83
C LYS A 89 10.93 16.60 4.07
N LEU A 90 11.57 16.57 5.24
CA LEU A 90 10.87 16.56 6.52
C LEU A 90 10.20 17.93 6.72
N VAL A 91 8.87 17.93 6.80
CA VAL A 91 8.07 19.17 6.96
C VAL A 91 7.94 19.55 8.42
N SER A 92 7.63 18.57 9.28
CA SER A 92 7.53 18.79 10.71
C SER A 92 8.48 17.84 11.43
N PRO A 93 9.46 18.37 12.19
CA PRO A 93 10.34 17.54 13.00
C PRO A 93 9.61 16.93 14.19
N ARG A 94 8.51 17.55 14.63
CA ARG A 94 7.68 17.06 15.74
C ARG A 94 6.72 15.99 15.23
N GLU A 95 6.39 15.03 16.10
CA GLU A 95 5.30 14.12 15.79
C GLU A 95 3.97 14.86 15.80
N GLU A 96 3.18 14.67 14.75
CA GLU A 96 1.86 15.26 14.59
C GLU A 96 0.81 14.18 14.34
N ARG A 97 -0.44 14.49 14.69
CA ARG A 97 -1.55 13.58 14.42
C ARG A 97 -1.79 13.47 12.92
N ILE A 98 -1.82 12.25 12.38
CA ILE A 98 -2.00 12.02 10.94
C ILE A 98 -3.46 12.34 10.54
N PRO A 99 -3.70 13.38 9.73
CA PRO A 99 -5.05 13.77 9.33
C PRO A 99 -5.61 12.86 8.24
N GLY A 100 -6.94 12.75 8.15
CA GLY A 100 -7.60 11.98 7.10
C GLY A 100 -7.39 10.45 7.20
N SER A 101 -7.03 9.95 8.38
CA SER A 101 -6.74 8.54 8.65
C SER A 101 -7.87 7.58 8.22
N LEU A 102 -9.14 7.96 8.42
CA LEU A 102 -10.32 7.19 7.98
C LEU A 102 -10.85 7.59 6.60
N LYS A 103 -10.51 8.80 6.14
CA LYS A 103 -11.12 9.40 4.94
C LYS A 103 -10.49 8.89 3.65
N TYR A 104 -9.18 8.65 3.67
CA TYR A 104 -8.42 8.33 2.46
C TYR A 104 -8.00 6.88 2.46
N SER A 105 -7.73 6.36 1.26
CA SER A 105 -7.01 5.10 1.09
C SER A 105 -5.52 5.31 1.32
N TRP A 106 -4.96 4.49 2.19
CA TRP A 106 -3.57 4.48 2.58
C TRP A 106 -2.87 3.22 2.06
N LYS A 107 -1.57 3.35 1.83
CA LYS A 107 -0.70 2.25 1.40
C LYS A 107 0.67 2.38 2.06
N GLU A 108 1.29 1.25 2.35
CA GLU A 108 2.67 1.16 2.81
C GLU A 108 3.66 1.70 1.76
N GLY A 109 4.76 2.28 2.25
CA GLY A 109 5.84 2.87 1.49
C GLY A 109 5.62 4.33 1.12
N ARG A 110 6.48 4.83 0.24
CA ARG A 110 6.47 6.20 -0.26
C ARG A 110 5.55 6.35 -1.46
N SER A 111 4.97 7.54 -1.63
CA SER A 111 4.20 7.84 -2.83
C SER A 111 5.10 7.77 -4.06
N LYS A 112 4.61 7.12 -5.11
CA LYS A 112 5.29 7.02 -6.40
C LYS A 112 4.44 7.75 -7.43
N ALA A 113 5.09 8.58 -8.25
CA ALA A 113 4.43 9.11 -9.43
C ALA A 113 4.04 7.91 -10.30
N VAL A 114 2.74 7.71 -10.51
CA VAL A 114 2.27 6.66 -11.41
C VAL A 114 2.62 7.14 -12.81
N ALA A 115 3.69 6.62 -13.42
CA ALA A 115 3.91 6.81 -14.85
C ALA A 115 2.59 6.44 -15.53
N LEU A 116 2.03 7.37 -16.32
CA LEU A 116 0.76 7.19 -17.02
C LEU A 116 0.85 5.93 -17.89
N SER A 117 0.54 4.77 -17.31
CA SER A 117 0.34 3.56 -18.08
C SER A 117 -0.98 3.79 -18.79
N THR A 118 -0.88 3.88 -20.11
CA THR A 118 -1.98 3.91 -21.07
C THR A 118 -3.18 3.13 -20.56
N PRO A 119 -4.40 3.68 -20.61
CA PRO A 119 -5.58 2.88 -20.34
C PRO A 119 -5.52 1.69 -21.30
N THR A 120 -5.51 0.47 -20.76
CA THR A 120 -5.77 -0.73 -21.52
C THR A 120 -7.12 -0.52 -22.22
N THR A 121 -7.06 -0.23 -23.51
CA THR A 121 -8.19 -0.23 -24.42
C THR A 121 -8.91 -1.56 -24.25
N SER A 122 -10.02 -1.55 -23.52
CA SER A 122 -11.06 -2.56 -23.65
C SER A 122 -11.61 -2.43 -25.07
N ALA A 123 -11.01 -3.15 -26.01
CA ALA A 123 -11.56 -3.36 -27.33
C ALA A 123 -12.90 -4.09 -27.15
N LYS A 124 -13.99 -3.31 -27.15
CA LYS A 124 -15.35 -3.80 -27.32
C LYS A 124 -15.43 -4.30 -28.76
N ALA A 125 -15.41 -5.63 -28.93
CA ALA A 125 -15.68 -6.25 -30.22
C ALA A 125 -17.10 -5.89 -30.63
N GLU A 126 -17.21 -4.96 -31.58
CA GLU A 126 -18.43 -4.60 -32.27
C GLU A 126 -18.70 -5.69 -33.32
N GLN A 127 -19.73 -6.50 -33.08
CA GLN A 127 -20.25 -7.46 -34.05
C GLN A 127 -21.02 -6.69 -35.13
N PRO A 128 -20.71 -6.85 -36.43
CA PRO A 128 -21.56 -6.28 -37.47
C PRO A 128 -22.86 -7.08 -37.61
N MET A 129 -23.99 -6.39 -37.45
CA MET A 129 -25.31 -6.86 -37.93
C MET A 129 -25.26 -6.99 -39.45
N GLN A 130 -25.56 -8.19 -39.97
CA GLN A 130 -25.85 -8.42 -41.38
C GLN A 130 -27.32 -8.08 -41.65
N ASN A 131 -27.56 -7.24 -42.66
CA ASN A 131 -28.85 -7.07 -43.34
C ASN A 131 -28.94 -8.00 -44.54
#